data_AF-A0A2N0X8Z3-F1
#
_entry.id   AF-A0A2N0X8Z3-F1
#
_cell.length_a   1.000
_cell.length_b   1.000
_cell.length_c   1.000
_cell.angle_alpha   90.00
_cell.angle_beta   90.00
_cell.angle_gamma   90.00
#
_symmetry.space_group_name_H-M   'P 1'
#
loop_
_entity.id
_entity.type
_entity.pdbx_description
1 polymer ?
#
loop_
_entity_poly.entity_id
_entity_poly.type
_entity_poly.pdbx_seq_one_letter_code
_entity_poly.pdbx_strand_id
1 'polypeptide(L)' 'MCSMYPDRALGKYMELIRTNAPMPDDMRVRFGEIAPAFEQPGGGMQYVFEEFNENTGVFDMVSLEFLLGKDYLRKV' A
#
# COMPACT_ATOMS: atom_id res chain seq x y z
N MET A 1 -5.01 12.17 7.08
CA MET A 1 -6.40 11.67 6.98
C MET A 1 -6.33 10.18 6.66
N CYS A 2 -6.09 9.32 7.67
CA CYS A 2 -5.72 7.92 7.40
C CYS A 2 -6.47 6.89 8.24
N SER A 3 -7.36 7.32 9.14
CA SER A 3 -8.09 6.44 10.07
C SER A 3 -7.21 5.34 10.68
N MET A 4 -6.10 5.75 11.32
CA MET A 4 -5.14 4.83 11.96
C MET A 4 -5.27 4.87 13.48
N TYR A 5 -5.07 3.72 14.12
CA TYR A 5 -5.02 3.63 15.57
C TYR A 5 -3.82 4.43 16.13
N PRO A 6 -3.92 5.02 17.34
CA PRO A 6 -2.89 5.92 17.87
C PRO A 6 -1.50 5.28 18.05
N ASP A 7 -1.42 3.97 18.24
CA ASP A 7 -0.15 3.25 18.33
C ASP A 7 0.65 3.31 17.02
N ARG A 8 -0.02 3.37 15.86
CA ARG A 8 0.58 3.57 14.55
C ARG A 8 1.08 5.00 14.33
N ALA A 9 0.63 5.97 15.12
CA ALA A 9 1.20 7.33 15.10
C ALA A 9 2.66 7.35 15.61
N LEU A 10 3.09 6.31 16.34
CA LEU A 10 4.49 6.07 16.71
C LEU A 10 5.25 5.22 15.68
N GLY A 11 4.56 4.77 14.63
CA GLY A 11 5.19 4.12 13.49
C GLY A 11 6.12 5.08 12.76
N LYS A 12 7.23 4.57 12.22
CA LYS A 12 8.17 5.38 11.43
C LYS A 12 7.45 5.93 10.19
N TYR A 13 7.29 7.25 10.14
CA TYR A 13 6.87 7.94 8.91
C TYR A 13 7.90 7.67 7.82
N MET A 14 7.42 7.36 6.61
CA MET A 14 8.26 7.10 5.46
C MET A 14 7.64 7.74 4.22
N GLU A 15 8.44 8.54 3.54
CA GLU A 15 8.10 9.08 2.23
C GLU A 15 8.67 8.14 1.15
N LEU A 16 7.84 7.81 0.18
CA LEU A 16 8.14 6.85 -0.88
C LEU A 16 7.75 7.45 -2.22
N ILE A 17 8.54 7.17 -3.25
CA ILE A 17 8.21 7.49 -4.63
C ILE A 17 8.29 6.26 -5.52
N ARG A 18 7.45 6.25 -6.57
CA ARG A 18 7.48 5.24 -7.61
C ARG A 18 8.75 5.37 -8.45
N THR A 19 9.36 4.24 -8.80
CA THR A 19 10.52 4.20 -9.69
C THR A 19 10.09 4.07 -11.15
N ASN A 20 11.07 3.93 -12.04
CA ASN A 20 10.81 3.62 -13.46
C ASN A 20 10.63 2.11 -13.71
N ALA A 21 10.74 1.26 -12.68
CA ALA A 21 10.51 -0.18 -12.84
C ALA A 21 9.03 -0.42 -13.19
N PRO A 22 8.74 -1.14 -14.29
CA PRO A 22 7.37 -1.48 -14.62
C PRO A 22 6.84 -2.45 -13.57
N MET A 23 5.59 -2.23 -13.13
CA MET A 23 4.88 -3.25 -12.37
C MET A 23 4.48 -4.37 -13.36
N PRO A 24 4.60 -5.64 -12.96
CA PRO A 24 4.26 -6.76 -13.82
C PRO A 24 2.73 -6.87 -13.98
N ASP A 25 2.29 -7.59 -15.02
CA ASP A 25 0.86 -7.67 -15.43
C ASP A 25 -0.01 -8.45 -14.42
N ASP A 26 0.61 -9.30 -13.62
CA ASP A 26 -0.01 -10.03 -12.51
C ASP A 26 -0.17 -9.16 -11.25
N MET A 27 0.35 -7.94 -11.23
CA MET A 27 0.16 -6.99 -10.15
C MET A 27 -0.86 -5.91 -10.49
N ARG A 28 -1.60 -5.45 -9.47
CA ARG A 28 -2.51 -4.31 -9.60
C ARG A 28 -2.46 -3.40 -8.39
N VAL A 29 -2.83 -2.14 -8.63
CA VAL A 29 -3.01 -1.16 -7.58
C VAL A 29 -4.48 -0.79 -7.51
N ARG A 30 -5.09 -1.06 -6.36
CA ARG A 30 -6.42 -0.57 -6.02
C ARG A 30 -6.25 0.72 -5.25
N PHE A 31 -7.09 1.70 -5.56
CA PHE A 31 -7.12 2.96 -4.84
C PHE A 31 -8.56 3.29 -4.45
N GLY A 32 -8.70 3.99 -3.34
CA GLY A 32 -10.01 4.38 -2.85
C GLY A 32 -9.91 5.28 -1.62
N GLU A 33 -11.03 5.91 -1.28
CA GLU A 33 -11.13 6.74 -0.10
C GLU A 33 -11.08 5.89 1.18
N ILE A 34 -10.38 6.40 2.19
CA ILE A 34 -10.28 5.80 3.51
C ILE A 34 -11.53 6.17 4.31
N ALA A 35 -12.30 5.17 4.69
CA ALA A 35 -13.49 5.34 5.54
C ALA A 35 -13.13 5.87 6.95
N PRO A 36 -14.07 6.53 7.64
CA PRO A 36 -13.90 6.90 9.04
C PRO A 36 -13.71 5.66 9.93
N ALA A 37 -12.70 5.70 10.81
CA ALA A 37 -12.48 4.67 11.84
C ALA A 37 -11.62 5.22 12.99
N PHE A 38 -11.61 4.53 14.13
CA PHE A 38 -10.82 4.90 15.33
C PHE A 38 -11.04 6.34 15.79
N GLU A 39 -12.29 6.80 15.75
CA GLU A 39 -12.67 8.18 16.09
C GLU A 39 -11.97 9.25 15.22
N GLN A 40 -11.44 8.84 14.06
CA GLN A 40 -10.86 9.73 13.06
C GLN A 40 -11.78 9.81 11.82
N PRO A 41 -11.82 10.97 11.15
CA PRO A 41 -12.77 11.22 10.07
C PRO A 41 -12.45 10.48 8.76
N GLY A 42 -11.28 9.84 8.63
CA GLY A 42 -10.85 9.29 7.34
C GLY A 42 -10.65 10.39 6.29
N GLY A 43 -11.05 10.11 5.04
CA GLY A 43 -11.09 11.06 3.93
C GLY A 43 -9.81 11.16 3.09
N GLY A 44 -8.78 10.39 3.41
CA GLY A 44 -7.58 10.28 2.57
C GLY A 44 -7.75 9.27 1.45
N MET A 45 -6.85 9.29 0.46
CA MET A 45 -6.74 8.24 -0.54
C MET A 45 -5.78 7.16 -0.04
N GLN A 46 -6.20 5.89 -0.06
CA GLN A 46 -5.31 4.75 0.16
C GLN A 46 -5.02 4.02 -1.14
N TYR A 47 -3.84 3.41 -1.20
CA TYR A 47 -3.39 2.56 -2.28
C TYR A 47 -3.06 1.18 -1.71
N VAL A 48 -3.67 0.15 -2.28
CA VAL A 48 -3.44 -1.26 -1.93
C VAL A 48 -2.83 -1.94 -3.14
N PHE A 49 -1.64 -2.50 -2.95
CA PHE A 49 -0.93 -3.26 -3.97
C PHE A 49 -1.26 -4.73 -3.79
N GLU A 50 -1.63 -5.40 -4.86
CA GLU A 50 -1.98 -6.82 -4.87
C GLU A 50 -1.25 -7.54 -6.02
N GLU A 51 -0.88 -8.79 -5.81
CA GLU A 51 -0.25 -9.69 -6.79
C GLU A 51 -1.14 -10.93 -7.00
N PHE A 52 -1.30 -11.36 -8.24
CA PHE A 52 -2.08 -12.54 -8.59
C PHE A 52 -1.33 -13.80 -8.19
N ASN A 53 -1.95 -14.60 -7.32
CA ASN A 53 -1.43 -15.87 -6.90
C ASN A 53 -2.00 -16.98 -7.78
N GLU A 54 -1.17 -17.52 -8.66
CA GLU A 54 -1.57 -18.58 -9.60
C GLU A 54 -2.05 -19.87 -8.91
N ASN A 55 -1.57 -20.16 -7.70
CA ASN A 55 -1.95 -21.38 -6.97
C ASN A 55 -3.36 -21.31 -6.40
N THR A 56 -3.83 -20.10 -6.05
CA THR A 56 -5.12 -19.88 -5.42
C THR A 56 -6.13 -19.23 -6.37
N GLY A 57 -5.66 -18.64 -7.46
CA GLY A 57 -6.48 -17.90 -8.43
C GLY A 57 -7.01 -16.57 -7.91
N VAL A 58 -6.41 -16.02 -6.85
CA VAL A 58 -6.83 -14.75 -6.23
C VAL A 58 -5.69 -13.75 -6.14
N PHE A 59 -6.03 -12.48 -5.93
CA PHE A 59 -5.07 -11.40 -5.71
C PHE A 59 -4.77 -11.27 -4.21
N ASP A 60 -3.51 -11.44 -3.82
CA ASP A 60 -3.02 -11.31 -2.46
C ASP A 60 -2.37 -9.93 -2.25
N MET A 61 -2.53 -9.34 -1.07
CA MET A 61 -1.87 -8.06 -0.75
C MET A 61 -0.36 -8.24 -0.65
N VAL A 62 0.40 -7.37 -1.29
CA VAL A 62 1.87 -7.35 -1.18
C VAL A 62 2.34 -6.44 -0.07
N SER A 63 3.44 -6.82 0.57
CA SER A 63 4.06 -6.01 1.63
C SER A 63 4.87 -4.84 1.06
N LEU A 64 5.10 -3.83 1.89
CA LEU A 64 5.98 -2.72 1.52
C LEU A 64 7.42 -3.21 1.31
N GLU A 65 7.89 -4.18 2.10
CA GLU A 65 9.22 -4.77 1.97
C GLU A 65 9.41 -5.42 0.59
N PHE A 66 8.38 -6.08 0.07
CA PHE A 66 8.41 -6.64 -1.28
C PHE A 66 8.55 -5.55 -2.34
N LEU A 67 7.74 -4.49 -2.26
CA LEU A 67 7.77 -3.38 -3.22
C LEU A 67 9.13 -2.65 -3.22
N LEU A 68 9.75 -2.50 -2.05
CA LEU A 68 11.09 -1.94 -1.91
C LEU A 68 12.17 -2.89 -2.43
N GLY A 69 12.06 -4.19 -2.15
CA GLY A 69 13.01 -5.20 -2.60
C GLY A 69 13.01 -5.41 -4.12
N LYS A 70 11.89 -5.15 -4.79
CA LYS A 70 11.75 -5.18 -6.25
C LYS A 70 12.05 -3.85 -6.93
N ASP A 71 12.42 -2.83 -6.16
CA ASP A 71 12.65 -1.47 -6.65
C ASP A 71 11.44 -0.88 -7.39
N TYR A 72 10.21 -1.26 -7.02
CA TYR A 72 8.99 -0.61 -7.53
C TYR A 72 8.72 0.73 -6.82
N LEU A 73 9.13 0.80 -5.55
CA LEU A 73 9.12 2.00 -4.72
C LEU A 73 10.53 2.21 -4.16
N ARG A 74 10.89 3.48 -3.94
CA ARG A 74 12.11 3.84 -3.20
C ARG A 74 11.83 4.93 -2.18
N LYS A 75 12.65 4.96 -1.13
CA LYS A 75 12.64 6.04 -0.14
C LYS A 75 13.15 7.34 -0.75
N VAL A 76 12.63 8.46 -0.25
CA VAL A 76 13.12 9.82 -0.51
C VAL A 76 14.19 10.19 0.50
#